data_AF-A0A067RAF9-F1
#
_entry.id   AF-A0A067RAF9-F1
#
_cell.length_a   1.000
_cell.length_b   1.000
_cell.length_c   1.000
_cell.angle_alpha   90.00
_cell.angle_beta   90.00
_cell.angle_gamma   90.00
#
_symmetry.space_group_name_H-M   'P 1'
#
loop_
_entity.id
_entity.type
_entity.pdbx_description
1 polymer ?
#
loop_
_entity_poly.entity_id
_entity_poly.type
_entity_poly.pdbx_seq_one_letter_code
_entity_poly.pdbx_strand_id
1 'polypeptide(L)'
;MSDIKSVIALLCKHVKLSFNVNVKPEHFRLSKFNKTEDSCVCQMWGILYKMCNEVYPHLCDDDVVSFVKLSFAMMKYNSIEFYCLPPDMSSGSRELLLAMGWLMLISDVLEVSTNRKLRESPMSMEFDVKVNQETKSVPLQPVFKAGSLESTLNSILWAAGKIRHNVNAIAETNQARVTFANRVHESTVNSSGLPHLSVIETKLVRYPELLPEYLNSVNDNILLIDTHRQWLKKCSVFWEWMVRT
;
A
#
# COMPACT_ATOMS: atom_id res chain seq x y z
N MET A 1 -11.06 -0.06 31.68
CA MET A 1 -10.00 0.83 31.15
C MET A 1 -8.72 0.10 30.72
N SER A 2 -8.50 -1.18 31.05
CA SER A 2 -7.32 -1.93 30.59
C SER A 2 -7.34 -2.25 29.09
N ASP A 3 -8.53 -2.50 28.54
CA ASP A 3 -8.68 -2.92 27.14
C ASP A 3 -8.27 -1.82 26.15
N ILE A 4 -8.65 -0.56 26.40
CA ILE A 4 -8.34 0.55 25.48
C ILE A 4 -6.84 0.79 25.28
N LYS A 5 -6.00 0.61 26.32
CA LYS A 5 -4.55 0.74 26.17
C LYS A 5 -4.01 -0.29 25.18
N SER A 6 -4.51 -1.53 25.26
CA SER A 6 -4.13 -2.59 24.33
C SER A 6 -4.65 -2.33 22.91
N VAL A 7 -5.85 -1.78 22.77
CA VAL A 7 -6.45 -1.48 21.46
C VAL A 7 -5.73 -0.31 20.78
N ILE A 8 -5.36 0.75 21.51
CA ILE A 8 -4.56 1.84 20.95
C ILE A 8 -3.17 1.33 20.56
N ALA A 9 -2.53 0.50 21.40
CA ALA A 9 -1.24 -0.10 21.04
C ALA A 9 -1.34 -1.00 19.79
N LEU A 10 -2.46 -1.71 19.64
CA LEU A 10 -2.74 -2.49 18.45
C LEU A 10 -2.91 -1.61 17.21
N LEU A 11 -3.62 -0.49 17.32
CA LEU A 11 -3.74 0.49 16.24
C LEU A 11 -2.38 1.09 15.87
N CYS A 12 -1.56 1.47 16.85
CA CYS A 12 -0.18 1.94 16.63
C CYS A 12 0.63 0.92 15.83
N LYS A 13 0.54 -0.37 16.20
CA LYS A 13 1.22 -1.46 15.49
C LYS A 13 0.71 -1.58 14.06
N HIS A 14 -0.61 -1.50 13.85
CA HIS A 14 -1.22 -1.57 12.52
C HIS A 14 -0.73 -0.41 11.63
N VAL A 15 -0.82 0.82 12.13
CA VAL A 15 -0.36 2.02 11.41
C VAL A 15 1.13 1.95 11.05
N LYS A 16 1.96 1.43 11.97
CA LYS A 16 3.38 1.21 11.69
C LYS A 16 3.60 0.21 10.55
N LEU A 17 2.92 -0.93 10.59
CA LEU A 17 3.06 -1.97 9.57
C LEU A 17 2.47 -1.54 8.22
N SER A 18 1.38 -0.78 8.20
CA SER A 18 0.73 -0.29 6.99
C SER A 18 1.47 0.88 6.34
N PHE A 19 1.77 1.94 7.10
CA PHE A 19 2.23 3.21 6.53
C PHE A 19 3.71 3.53 6.85
N ASN A 20 4.41 2.65 7.58
CA ASN A 20 5.76 2.87 8.07
C ASN A 20 5.90 4.15 8.92
N VAL A 21 4.88 4.46 9.73
CA VAL A 21 4.86 5.61 10.64
C VAL A 21 4.92 5.14 12.08
N ASN A 22 5.83 5.72 12.87
CA ASN A 22 5.95 5.37 14.28
C ASN A 22 4.98 6.19 15.12
N VAL A 23 3.89 5.57 15.58
CA VAL A 23 2.88 6.24 16.41
C VAL A 23 2.90 5.70 17.83
N LYS A 24 2.96 6.60 18.81
CA LYS A 24 2.85 6.26 20.24
C LYS A 24 1.40 6.37 20.72
N PRO A 25 0.96 5.53 21.67
CA PRO A 25 -0.36 5.65 22.30
C PRO A 25 -0.64 7.02 22.93
N GLU A 26 0.41 7.70 23.42
CA GLU A 26 0.30 9.06 23.97
C GLU A 26 -0.21 10.07 22.93
N HIS A 27 0.12 9.94 21.64
CA HIS A 27 -0.40 10.85 20.62
C HIS A 27 -1.92 10.77 20.51
N PHE A 28 -2.50 9.58 20.60
CA PHE A 28 -3.96 9.41 20.61
C PHE A 28 -4.57 9.98 21.89
N ARG A 29 -3.94 9.74 23.05
CA ARG A 29 -4.43 10.22 24.34
C ARG A 29 -4.41 11.75 24.44
N LEU A 30 -3.32 12.39 24.01
CA LEU A 30 -3.17 13.85 23.98
C LEU A 30 -4.15 14.47 22.99
N SER A 31 -4.23 13.90 21.77
CA SER A 31 -5.16 14.36 20.73
C SER A 31 -6.61 14.27 21.17
N LYS A 32 -7.00 13.23 21.91
CA LYS A 32 -8.37 13.12 22.44
C LYS A 32 -8.79 14.32 23.28
N PHE A 33 -7.88 14.91 24.05
CA PHE A 33 -8.15 16.06 24.91
C PHE A 33 -7.63 17.39 24.31
N ASN A 34 -7.38 17.41 23.00
CA ASN A 34 -6.85 18.56 22.26
C ASN A 34 -5.57 19.16 22.88
N LYS A 35 -4.71 18.31 23.45
CA LYS A 35 -3.42 18.74 23.98
C LYS A 35 -2.39 18.81 22.85
N THR A 36 -1.58 19.86 22.85
CA THR A 36 -0.59 20.17 21.81
C THR A 36 0.86 19.93 22.27
N GLU A 37 1.03 19.23 23.39
CA GLU A 37 2.34 18.85 23.95
C GLU A 37 3.15 17.94 22.99
N ASP A 38 4.48 17.97 23.09
CA ASP A 38 5.43 17.04 22.48
C ASP A 38 5.29 16.81 20.96
N SER A 39 5.11 17.88 20.17
CA SER A 39 4.99 17.80 18.69
C SER A 39 3.87 16.87 18.20
N CYS A 40 2.87 16.58 19.06
CA CYS A 40 1.78 15.65 18.77
C CYS A 40 1.01 16.07 17.50
N VAL A 41 0.78 17.36 17.31
CA VAL A 41 0.06 17.91 16.15
C VAL A 41 0.83 17.61 14.85
N CYS A 42 2.13 17.88 14.81
CA CYS A 42 2.98 17.59 13.64
C CYS A 42 2.99 16.09 13.30
N GLN A 43 3.06 15.23 14.33
CA GLN A 43 3.00 13.78 14.13
C GLN A 43 1.65 13.35 13.55
N MET A 44 0.53 13.91 14.04
CA MET A 44 -0.80 13.62 13.51
C MET A 44 -0.96 14.03 12.05
N TRP A 45 -0.44 15.20 11.65
CA TRP A 45 -0.38 15.60 10.24
C TRP A 45 0.44 14.62 9.40
N GLY A 46 1.62 14.20 9.89
CA GLY A 46 2.46 13.22 9.20
C GLY A 46 1.79 11.87 9.02
N ILE A 47 1.03 11.40 10.02
CA ILE A 47 0.23 10.17 9.93
C ILE A 47 -0.85 10.32 8.85
N LEU A 48 -1.64 11.40 8.90
CA LEU A 48 -2.69 11.65 7.92
C LEU A 48 -2.14 11.78 6.50
N TYR A 49 -0.99 12.44 6.33
CA TYR A 49 -0.32 12.53 5.03
C TYR A 49 -0.01 11.15 4.45
N LYS A 50 0.58 10.25 5.25
CA LYS A 50 0.87 8.89 4.79
C LYS A 50 -0.39 8.09 4.49
N MET A 51 -1.44 8.24 5.29
CA MET A 51 -2.73 7.59 5.02
C MET A 51 -3.40 8.13 3.76
N CYS A 52 -3.42 9.45 3.55
CA CYS A 52 -3.96 10.09 2.36
C CYS A 52 -3.17 9.69 1.11
N ASN A 53 -1.84 9.57 1.21
CA ASN A 53 -0.99 9.12 0.10
C ASN A 53 -1.29 7.66 -0.30
N GLU A 54 -1.76 6.82 0.62
CA GLU A 54 -2.25 5.49 0.23
C GLU A 54 -3.55 5.57 -0.58
N VAL A 55 -4.43 6.52 -0.29
CA VAL A 55 -5.69 6.70 -1.05
C VAL A 55 -5.44 7.38 -2.40
N TYR A 56 -4.57 8.40 -2.44
CA TYR A 56 -4.24 9.19 -3.62
C TYR A 56 -2.73 9.24 -3.89
N PRO A 57 -2.11 8.13 -4.36
CA PRO A 57 -0.65 8.04 -4.53
C PRO A 57 -0.08 8.91 -5.66
N HIS A 58 -0.93 9.46 -6.53
CA HIS A 58 -0.53 10.30 -7.66
C HIS A 58 -0.79 11.79 -7.43
N LEU A 59 -1.33 12.15 -6.27
CA LEU A 59 -1.48 13.54 -5.90
C LEU A 59 -0.08 14.06 -5.48
N CYS A 60 0.37 15.14 -6.09
CA CYS A 60 1.66 15.77 -5.77
C CYS A 60 1.38 17.16 -5.21
N ASP A 61 1.77 17.36 -3.96
CA ASP A 61 1.82 18.67 -3.30
C ASP A 61 3.06 18.67 -2.39
N ASP A 62 3.80 19.77 -2.41
CA ASP A 62 5.06 19.90 -1.67
C ASP A 62 4.80 20.13 -0.17
N ASP A 63 3.62 20.63 0.20
CA ASP A 63 3.25 20.91 1.58
C ASP A 63 2.33 19.84 2.18
N VAL A 64 2.70 19.34 3.37
CA VAL A 64 1.98 18.27 4.10
C VAL A 64 0.55 18.69 4.44
N VAL A 65 0.35 19.92 4.90
CA VAL A 65 -0.97 20.40 5.33
C VAL A 65 -1.90 20.56 4.14
N SER A 66 -1.41 21.19 3.08
CA SER A 66 -2.14 21.43 1.84
C SER A 66 -2.53 20.12 1.16
N PHE A 67 -1.58 19.18 1.06
CA PHE A 67 -1.84 17.82 0.57
C PHE A 67 -2.97 17.13 1.33
N VAL A 68 -2.89 17.13 2.66
CA VAL A 68 -3.87 16.44 3.51
C VAL A 68 -5.23 17.13 3.36
N LYS A 69 -5.31 18.45 3.45
CA LYS A 69 -6.58 19.18 3.29
C LYS A 69 -7.20 18.92 1.91
N LEU A 70 -6.40 18.98 0.85
CA LEU A 70 -6.86 18.69 -0.51
C LEU A 70 -7.39 17.26 -0.64
N SER A 71 -6.67 16.28 -0.08
CA SER A 71 -7.09 14.88 -0.05
C SER A 71 -8.45 14.72 0.64
N PHE A 72 -8.64 15.31 1.82
CA PHE A 72 -9.92 15.28 2.54
C PHE A 72 -11.04 15.99 1.77
N ALA A 73 -10.73 17.10 1.08
CA ALA A 73 -11.70 17.80 0.23
C ALA A 73 -12.15 16.94 -0.96
N MET A 74 -11.21 16.23 -1.60
CA MET A 74 -11.52 15.27 -2.68
C MET A 74 -12.40 14.11 -2.18
N MET A 75 -12.22 13.68 -0.93
CA MET A 75 -13.08 12.68 -0.29
C MET A 75 -14.39 13.25 0.28
N LYS A 76 -14.66 14.55 0.11
CA LYS A 76 -15.87 15.25 0.59
C LYS A 76 -16.04 15.21 2.11
N TYR A 77 -14.93 15.32 2.85
CA TYR A 77 -14.99 15.52 4.29
C TYR A 77 -15.48 16.94 4.61
N ASN A 78 -16.46 17.06 5.52
CA ASN A 78 -17.21 18.31 5.71
C ASN A 78 -16.97 19.01 7.07
N SER A 79 -15.90 18.67 7.81
CA SER A 79 -15.59 19.38 9.07
C SER A 79 -14.90 20.71 8.77
N ILE A 80 -15.58 21.81 9.09
CA ILE A 80 -15.05 23.17 8.92
C ILE A 80 -13.85 23.38 9.84
N GLU A 81 -13.92 22.87 11.06
CA GLU A 81 -12.88 22.99 12.09
C GLU A 81 -11.55 22.42 11.60
N PHE A 82 -11.60 21.29 10.88
CA PHE A 82 -10.42 20.68 10.25
C PHE A 82 -9.79 21.57 9.17
N TYR A 83 -10.59 22.22 8.32
CA TYR A 83 -10.06 23.12 7.29
C TYR A 83 -9.55 24.45 7.85
N CYS A 84 -10.09 24.88 8.98
CA CYS A 84 -9.63 26.07 9.70
C CYS A 84 -8.32 25.85 10.49
N LEU A 85 -7.81 24.62 10.58
CA LEU A 85 -6.54 24.36 11.27
C LEU A 85 -5.38 25.15 10.64
N PRO A 86 -4.45 25.69 11.46
CA PRO A 86 -3.39 26.54 10.96
C PRO A 86 -2.33 25.71 10.20
N PRO A 87 -1.69 26.30 9.17
CA PRO A 87 -0.69 25.61 8.35
C PRO A 87 0.63 25.35 9.09
N ASP A 88 0.89 26.05 10.19
CA ASP A 88 2.08 25.91 11.02
C ASP A 88 2.05 24.66 11.94
N MET A 89 0.99 23.85 11.87
CA MET A 89 0.78 22.66 12.71
C MET A 89 0.82 22.96 14.22
N SER A 90 0.43 24.17 14.64
CA SER A 90 0.49 24.60 16.05
C SER A 90 -0.64 24.04 16.92
N SER A 91 -1.79 23.69 16.35
CA SER A 91 -2.99 23.30 17.08
C SER A 91 -3.91 22.35 16.30
N GLY A 92 -4.93 21.82 16.97
CA GLY A 92 -5.98 21.00 16.34
C GLY A 92 -5.77 19.49 16.42
N SER A 93 -5.07 19.00 17.45
CA SER A 93 -4.78 17.57 17.56
C SER A 93 -6.05 16.73 17.64
N ARG A 94 -7.12 17.26 18.23
CA ARG A 94 -8.43 16.58 18.30
C ARG A 94 -9.08 16.44 16.93
N GLU A 95 -9.11 17.51 16.15
CA GLU A 95 -9.69 17.54 14.82
C GLU A 95 -8.94 16.60 13.87
N LEU A 96 -7.61 16.52 14.00
CA LEU A 96 -6.78 15.56 13.25
C LEU A 96 -7.09 14.11 13.63
N LEU A 97 -7.30 13.83 14.92
CA LEU A 97 -7.70 12.50 15.38
C LEU A 97 -9.10 12.12 14.88
N LEU A 98 -10.03 13.06 14.83
CA LEU A 98 -11.37 12.84 14.26
C LEU A 98 -11.29 12.58 12.75
N ALA A 99 -10.48 13.35 12.02
CA ALA A 99 -10.23 13.15 10.60
C ALA A 99 -9.60 11.77 10.32
N MET A 100 -8.65 11.34 11.14
CA MET A 100 -8.07 9.99 11.08
C MET A 100 -9.13 8.91 11.31
N GLY A 101 -9.98 9.09 12.33
CA GLY A 101 -11.09 8.18 12.61
C GLY A 101 -12.08 8.10 11.45
N TRP A 102 -12.41 9.23 10.84
CA TRP A 102 -13.27 9.29 9.67
C TRP A 102 -12.67 8.55 8.47
N LEU A 103 -11.37 8.74 8.20
CA LEU A 103 -10.66 8.07 7.11
C LEU A 103 -10.64 6.55 7.30
N MET A 104 -10.45 6.09 8.53
CA MET A 104 -10.51 4.68 8.89
C MET A 104 -11.92 4.09 8.74
N LEU A 105 -12.98 4.88 8.97
CA LEU A 105 -14.36 4.41 8.91
C LEU A 105 -14.94 4.44 7.49
N ILE A 106 -14.68 5.49 6.72
CA ILE A 106 -15.31 5.72 5.41
C ILE A 106 -14.48 5.15 4.26
N SER A 107 -13.15 5.28 4.33
CA SER A 107 -12.26 4.83 3.24
C SER A 107 -11.63 3.47 3.51
N ASP A 108 -11.91 2.89 4.69
CA ASP A 108 -11.26 1.69 5.23
C ASP A 108 -9.75 1.64 4.90
N VAL A 109 -9.07 2.75 5.19
CA VAL A 109 -7.68 2.95 4.74
C VAL A 109 -6.74 1.85 5.28
N LEU A 110 -7.09 1.25 6.42
CA LEU A 110 -6.35 0.13 7.00
C LEU A 110 -6.54 -1.16 6.19
N GLU A 111 -7.76 -1.49 5.77
CA GLU A 111 -8.01 -2.63 4.88
C GLU A 111 -7.39 -2.40 3.51
N VAL A 112 -7.57 -1.22 2.91
CA VAL A 112 -7.00 -0.88 1.59
C VAL A 112 -5.47 -1.02 1.60
N SER A 113 -4.81 -0.47 2.62
CA SER A 113 -3.36 -0.60 2.78
C SER A 113 -2.94 -2.05 3.02
N THR A 114 -3.68 -2.80 3.84
CA THR A 114 -3.39 -4.22 4.10
C THR A 114 -3.48 -5.04 2.81
N ASN A 115 -4.57 -4.89 2.06
CA ASN A 115 -4.79 -5.62 0.80
C ASN A 115 -3.76 -5.26 -0.27
N ARG A 116 -3.35 -3.99 -0.36
CA ARG A 116 -2.28 -3.57 -1.27
C ARG A 116 -0.95 -4.25 -0.95
N LYS A 117 -0.53 -4.20 0.32
CA LYS A 117 0.72 -4.85 0.74
C LYS A 117 0.69 -6.36 0.51
N LEU A 118 -0.45 -7.00 0.73
CA LEU A 118 -0.60 -8.44 0.44
C LEU A 118 -0.50 -8.73 -1.06
N ARG A 119 -1.13 -7.92 -1.90
CA ARG A 119 -1.05 -8.07 -3.37
C ARG A 119 0.38 -7.89 -3.89
N GLU A 120 1.13 -6.98 -3.29
CA GLU A 120 2.53 -6.72 -3.62
C GLU A 120 3.50 -7.71 -2.94
N SER A 121 3.00 -8.49 -1.98
CA SER A 121 3.79 -9.47 -1.24
C SER A 121 4.11 -10.69 -2.11
N PRO A 122 5.30 -11.32 -1.91
CA PRO A 122 5.60 -12.63 -2.48
C PRO A 122 4.56 -13.71 -2.15
N MET A 123 3.77 -13.53 -1.07
CA MET A 123 2.69 -14.45 -0.68
C MET A 123 1.53 -14.51 -1.67
N SER A 124 1.25 -13.40 -2.38
CA SER A 124 0.16 -13.34 -3.37
C SER A 124 0.65 -13.60 -4.80
N MET A 125 1.94 -13.86 -4.98
CA MET A 125 2.53 -14.04 -6.30
C MET A 125 2.67 -15.51 -6.65
N GLU A 126 2.08 -15.91 -7.77
CA GLU A 126 2.24 -17.25 -8.33
C GLU A 126 3.71 -17.53 -8.70
N PHE A 127 4.47 -16.49 -9.05
CA PHE A 127 5.83 -16.59 -9.54
C PHE A 127 6.79 -15.72 -8.73
N ASP A 128 8.05 -16.14 -8.65
CA ASP A 128 9.16 -15.34 -8.14
C ASP A 128 9.51 -14.22 -9.15
N VAL A 129 8.70 -13.18 -9.20
CA VAL A 129 8.99 -12.00 -10.00
C VAL A 129 9.85 -11.07 -9.16
N LYS A 130 11.17 -11.32 -9.17
CA LYS A 130 12.11 -10.20 -8.97
C LYS A 130 11.89 -9.30 -10.18
N VAL A 131 11.05 -8.27 -10.03
CA VAL A 131 10.96 -7.20 -11.03
C VAL A 131 12.35 -6.59 -11.04
N ASN A 132 13.20 -7.05 -11.95
CA ASN A 132 14.40 -6.32 -12.29
C ASN A 132 13.89 -5.00 -12.88
N GLN A 133 13.71 -4.01 -12.01
CA GLN A 133 13.55 -2.60 -12.34
C GLN A 133 14.86 -2.03 -12.90
N GLU A 134 15.67 -2.85 -13.57
CA GLU A 134 16.43 -2.34 -14.69
C GLU A 134 15.42 -1.97 -15.77
N THR A 135 14.69 -0.88 -15.55
CA THR A 135 14.33 0.03 -16.62
C THR A 135 15.65 0.41 -17.27
N LYS A 136 16.16 -0.45 -18.15
CA LYS A 136 17.04 -0.04 -19.21
C LYS A 136 16.26 1.08 -19.85
N SER A 137 16.70 2.32 -19.61
CA SER A 137 16.16 3.48 -20.30
C SER A 137 16.22 3.10 -21.76
N VAL A 138 15.06 2.76 -22.33
CA VAL A 138 14.98 2.56 -23.76
C VAL A 138 15.36 3.94 -24.26
N PRO A 139 16.51 4.11 -24.93
CA PRO A 139 16.88 5.41 -25.44
C PRO A 139 15.68 5.87 -26.24
N LEU A 140 15.15 7.06 -25.91
CA LEU A 140 14.15 7.72 -26.75
C LEU A 140 14.77 7.70 -28.14
N GLN A 141 14.30 6.77 -28.98
CA GLN A 141 14.83 6.66 -30.33
C GLN A 141 14.59 8.01 -30.97
N PRO A 142 15.58 8.52 -31.73
CA PRO A 142 15.58 9.91 -32.16
C PRO A 142 14.22 10.24 -32.76
N VAL A 143 13.57 11.24 -32.15
CA VAL A 143 12.35 11.88 -32.66
C VAL A 143 12.55 12.05 -34.16
N PHE A 144 11.61 11.49 -34.93
CA PHE A 144 11.59 11.43 -36.38
C PHE A 144 12.34 12.61 -36.99
N LYS A 145 13.56 12.37 -37.52
CA LYS A 145 14.25 13.41 -38.29
C LYS A 145 13.35 13.72 -39.47
N ALA A 146 13.03 14.99 -39.68
CA ALA A 146 12.24 15.46 -40.81
C ALA A 146 12.94 15.06 -42.12
N GLY A 147 12.57 13.89 -42.65
CA GLY A 147 12.97 13.37 -43.96
C GLY A 147 11.81 13.46 -44.94
N SER A 148 11.93 12.79 -46.10
CA SER A 148 10.81 12.66 -47.03
C SER A 148 9.60 11.99 -46.36
N LEU A 149 8.38 12.25 -46.87
CA LEU A 149 7.14 11.60 -46.41
C LEU A 149 7.28 10.07 -46.37
N GLU A 150 7.92 9.49 -47.39
CA GLU A 150 8.19 8.06 -47.50
C GLU A 150 9.10 7.55 -46.37
N SER A 151 10.17 8.27 -46.03
CA SER A 151 11.06 7.90 -44.92
C SER A 151 10.34 7.92 -43.57
N THR A 152 9.41 8.86 -43.38
CA THR A 152 8.57 8.97 -42.19
C THR A 152 7.59 7.80 -42.11
N LEU A 153 6.90 7.49 -43.22
CA LEU A 153 5.98 6.36 -43.32
C LEU A 153 6.68 5.02 -43.05
N ASN A 154 7.84 4.78 -43.66
CA ASN A 154 8.63 3.57 -43.43
C ASN A 154 9.08 3.45 -41.97
N SER A 155 9.44 4.56 -41.33
CA SER A 155 9.81 4.58 -39.91
C SER A 155 8.63 4.24 -39.00
N ILE A 156 7.44 4.77 -39.29
CA ILE A 156 6.20 4.46 -38.57
C ILE A 156 5.85 2.97 -38.73
N LEU A 157 5.91 2.45 -39.96
CA LEU A 157 5.62 1.04 -40.23
C LEU A 157 6.60 0.11 -39.50
N TRP A 158 7.89 0.46 -39.47
CA TRP A 158 8.90 -0.29 -38.72
C TRP A 158 8.62 -0.27 -37.21
N ALA A 159 8.31 0.90 -36.64
CA ALA A 159 7.99 1.03 -35.23
C ALA A 159 6.72 0.25 -34.86
N ALA A 160 5.66 0.35 -35.67
CA ALA A 160 4.43 -0.42 -35.50
C ALA A 160 4.69 -1.94 -35.59
N GLY A 161 5.54 -2.37 -36.53
CA GLY A 161 5.97 -3.76 -36.64
C GLY A 161 6.70 -4.25 -35.39
N LYS A 162 7.61 -3.44 -34.84
CA LYS A 162 8.36 -3.76 -33.61
C LYS A 162 7.44 -3.82 -32.39
N ILE A 163 6.51 -2.87 -32.26
CA ILE A 163 5.50 -2.88 -31.18
C ILE A 163 4.67 -4.16 -31.27
N ARG A 164 4.13 -4.48 -32.45
CA ARG A 164 3.33 -5.68 -32.67
C ARG A 164 4.10 -6.97 -32.34
N HIS A 165 5.36 -7.07 -32.78
CA HIS A 165 6.20 -8.22 -32.45
C HIS A 165 6.41 -8.34 -30.93
N ASN A 166 6.74 -7.24 -30.25
CA ASN A 166 6.94 -7.24 -28.81
C ASN A 166 5.67 -7.60 -28.04
N VAL A 167 4.51 -7.08 -28.46
CA VAL A 167 3.21 -7.41 -27.85
C VAL A 167 2.90 -8.90 -28.00
N ASN A 168 3.13 -9.46 -29.19
CA ASN A 168 2.95 -10.90 -29.42
C ASN A 168 3.90 -11.73 -28.57
N ALA A 169 5.19 -11.36 -28.49
CA ALA A 169 6.17 -12.06 -27.66
C ALA A 169 5.80 -12.03 -26.17
N ILE A 170 5.28 -10.90 -25.67
CA ILE A 170 4.76 -10.79 -24.29
C ILE A 170 3.57 -11.72 -24.08
N ALA A 171 2.63 -11.75 -25.03
CA ALA A 171 1.45 -12.62 -24.95
C ALA A 171 1.84 -14.11 -24.93
N GLU A 172 2.73 -14.52 -25.84
CA GLU A 172 3.26 -15.88 -25.90
C GLU A 172 3.99 -16.28 -24.62
N THR A 173 4.83 -15.37 -24.09
CA THR A 173 5.55 -15.60 -22.83
C THR A 173 4.59 -15.74 -21.65
N ASN A 174 3.56 -14.91 -21.57
CA ASN A 174 2.54 -15.02 -20.53
C ASN A 174 1.75 -16.33 -20.64
N GLN A 175 1.42 -16.76 -21.85
CA GLN A 175 0.73 -18.03 -22.08
C GLN A 175 1.60 -19.23 -21.70
N ALA A 176 2.90 -19.20 -22.03
CA ALA A 176 3.85 -20.21 -21.60
C ALA A 176 3.95 -20.26 -20.07
N ARG A 177 4.02 -19.09 -19.40
CA ARG A 177 4.04 -19.00 -17.92
C ARG A 177 2.81 -19.65 -17.29
N VAL A 178 1.62 -19.36 -17.77
CA VAL A 178 0.37 -19.98 -17.28
C VAL A 178 0.39 -21.49 -17.51
N THR A 179 0.84 -21.94 -18.68
CA THR A 179 0.93 -23.36 -19.01
C THR A 179 1.88 -24.09 -18.04
N PHE A 180 3.02 -23.52 -17.71
CA PHE A 180 3.96 -24.11 -16.76
C PHE A 180 3.43 -24.09 -15.32
N ALA A 181 2.76 -23.01 -14.89
CA ALA A 181 2.12 -22.95 -13.58
C ALA A 181 1.04 -24.03 -13.44
N ASN A 182 0.19 -24.21 -14.47
CA ASN A 182 -0.83 -25.26 -14.46
C ASN A 182 -0.23 -26.65 -14.29
N ARG A 183 0.90 -26.95 -14.93
CA ARG A 183 1.61 -28.22 -14.72
C ARG A 183 2.09 -28.40 -13.29
N VAL A 184 2.59 -27.33 -12.65
CA VAL A 184 2.94 -27.35 -11.23
C VAL A 184 1.69 -27.62 -10.38
N HIS A 185 0.57 -26.95 -10.65
CA HIS A 185 -0.67 -27.16 -9.92
C HIS A 185 -1.18 -28.59 -10.06
N GLU A 186 -1.24 -29.12 -11.29
CA GLU A 186 -1.65 -30.49 -11.62
C GLU A 186 -0.76 -31.53 -10.94
N SER A 187 0.55 -31.28 -10.86
CA SER A 187 1.50 -32.21 -10.22
C SER A 187 1.52 -32.12 -8.69
N THR A 188 0.95 -31.07 -8.10
CA THR A 188 0.95 -30.82 -6.65
C THR A 188 -0.45 -30.86 -6.03
N VAL A 189 -1.44 -31.35 -6.77
CA VAL A 189 -2.82 -31.46 -6.30
C VAL A 189 -2.89 -32.24 -4.98
N ASN A 190 -3.62 -31.71 -4.01
CA ASN A 190 -3.80 -32.28 -2.68
C ASN A 190 -2.49 -32.49 -1.89
N SER A 191 -1.39 -31.82 -2.29
CA SER A 191 -0.14 -31.86 -1.55
C SER A 191 -0.30 -31.17 -0.20
N SER A 192 0.11 -31.86 0.88
CA SER A 192 0.16 -31.30 2.24
C SER A 192 -1.15 -30.69 2.75
N GLY A 193 -2.30 -31.19 2.27
CA GLY A 193 -3.63 -30.70 2.66
C GLY A 193 -4.04 -29.39 1.98
N LEU A 194 -3.25 -28.89 1.02
CA LEU A 194 -3.59 -27.75 0.17
C LEU A 194 -4.18 -28.24 -1.17
N PRO A 195 -5.05 -27.45 -1.83
CA PRO A 195 -5.58 -27.81 -3.15
C PRO A 195 -4.48 -28.08 -4.17
N HIS A 196 -3.46 -27.24 -4.21
CA HIS A 196 -2.20 -27.39 -4.95
C HIS A 196 -1.15 -26.46 -4.33
N LEU A 197 0.12 -26.60 -4.74
CA LEU A 197 1.18 -25.65 -4.41
C LEU A 197 1.32 -24.64 -5.56
N SER A 198 1.62 -23.39 -5.23
CA SER A 198 2.09 -22.38 -6.19
C SER A 198 3.50 -22.71 -6.69
N VAL A 199 3.94 -22.04 -7.77
CA VAL A 199 5.31 -22.23 -8.28
C VAL A 199 6.36 -21.84 -7.24
N ILE A 200 6.13 -20.78 -6.46
CA ILE A 200 7.08 -20.36 -5.43
C ILE A 200 7.14 -21.35 -4.26
N GLU A 201 6.00 -21.88 -3.80
CA GLU A 201 5.96 -22.91 -2.76
C GLU A 201 6.66 -24.19 -3.22
N THR A 202 6.41 -24.61 -4.46
CA THR A 202 7.08 -25.76 -5.07
C THR A 202 8.60 -25.55 -5.15
N LYS A 203 9.06 -24.33 -5.46
CA LYS A 203 10.48 -23.95 -5.44
C LYS A 203 11.06 -24.06 -4.03
N LEU A 204 10.36 -23.58 -3.00
CA LEU A 204 10.81 -23.66 -1.61
C LEU A 204 10.86 -25.09 -1.07
N VAL A 205 9.93 -25.96 -1.49
CA VAL A 205 9.98 -27.39 -1.17
C VAL A 205 11.20 -28.07 -1.81
N ARG A 206 11.52 -27.70 -3.05
CA ARG A 206 12.68 -28.25 -3.78
C ARG A 206 14.02 -27.72 -3.26
N TYR A 207 14.04 -26.46 -2.80
CA TYR A 207 15.22 -25.72 -2.36
C TYR A 207 15.00 -25.12 -0.96
N PRO A 208 15.03 -25.94 0.11
CA PRO A 208 14.74 -25.49 1.48
C PRO A 208 15.69 -24.42 2.00
N GLU A 209 16.90 -24.30 1.43
CA GLU A 209 17.87 -23.25 1.75
C GLU A 209 17.37 -21.84 1.47
N LEU A 210 16.38 -21.68 0.59
CA LEU A 210 15.74 -20.39 0.26
C LEU A 210 14.66 -19.99 1.28
N LEU A 211 14.22 -20.92 2.12
CA LEU A 211 13.12 -20.71 3.06
C LEU A 211 13.40 -19.58 4.06
N PRO A 212 14.60 -19.44 4.67
CA PRO A 212 14.87 -18.34 5.60
C PRO A 212 14.76 -16.96 4.95
N GLU A 213 15.28 -16.79 3.72
CA GLU A 213 15.19 -15.53 2.97
C GLU A 213 13.72 -15.20 2.65
N TYR A 214 12.96 -16.20 2.19
CA TYR A 214 11.54 -16.04 1.90
C TYR A 214 10.74 -15.67 3.16
N LEU A 215 10.91 -16.40 4.27
CA LEU A 215 10.22 -16.12 5.53
C LEU A 215 10.52 -14.71 6.05
N ASN A 216 11.77 -14.26 5.96
CA ASN A 216 12.14 -12.90 6.32
C ASN A 216 11.43 -11.86 5.43
N SER A 217 11.27 -12.14 4.13
CA SER A 217 10.58 -11.23 3.21
C SER A 217 9.07 -11.11 3.46
N VAL A 218 8.43 -12.16 4.01
CA VAL A 218 6.99 -12.19 4.26
C VAL A 218 6.61 -11.93 5.72
N ASN A 219 7.57 -11.93 6.65
CA ASN A 219 7.32 -11.81 8.09
C ASN A 219 6.48 -10.57 8.46
N ASP A 220 6.80 -9.41 7.90
CA ASP A 220 6.04 -8.18 8.15
C ASP A 220 4.60 -8.26 7.61
N ASN A 221 4.40 -8.96 6.49
CA ASN A 221 3.06 -9.19 5.94
C ASN A 221 2.25 -10.12 6.85
N ILE A 222 2.84 -11.20 7.35
CA ILE A 222 2.19 -12.12 8.30
C ILE A 222 1.79 -11.35 9.57
N LEU A 223 2.70 -10.54 10.11
CA LEU A 223 2.43 -9.69 11.26
C LEU A 223 1.32 -8.67 10.98
N LEU A 224 1.26 -8.11 9.78
CA LEU A 224 0.22 -7.17 9.36
C LEU A 224 -1.15 -7.86 9.28
N ILE A 225 -1.25 -9.05 8.67
CA ILE A 225 -2.50 -9.82 8.59
C ILE A 225 -3.03 -10.12 9.99
N ASP A 226 -2.17 -10.63 10.87
CA ASP A 226 -2.59 -10.97 12.24
C ASP A 226 -3.01 -9.71 13.02
N THR A 227 -2.26 -8.61 12.87
CA THR A 227 -2.58 -7.33 13.50
C THR A 227 -3.92 -6.77 12.98
N HIS A 228 -4.17 -6.84 11.67
CA HIS A 228 -5.42 -6.41 11.05
C HIS A 228 -6.61 -7.25 11.54
N ARG A 229 -6.46 -8.58 11.57
CA ARG A 229 -7.46 -9.50 12.12
C ARG A 229 -7.80 -9.17 13.57
N GLN A 230 -6.79 -8.90 14.40
CA GLN A 230 -7.01 -8.51 15.79
C GLN A 230 -7.70 -7.14 15.89
N TRP A 231 -7.33 -6.19 15.02
CA TRP A 231 -7.94 -4.87 14.97
C TRP A 231 -9.44 -4.96 14.68
N LEU A 232 -9.84 -5.73 13.65
CA LEU A 232 -11.24 -5.92 13.30
C LEU A 232 -12.08 -6.47 14.46
N LYS A 233 -11.49 -7.32 15.32
CA LYS A 233 -12.18 -7.87 16.50
C LYS A 233 -12.36 -6.87 17.63
N LYS A 234 -11.53 -5.82 17.70
CA LYS A 234 -11.46 -4.90 18.85
C LYS A 234 -11.72 -3.43 18.51
N CYS A 235 -11.91 -3.08 17.24
CA CYS A 235 -12.05 -1.70 16.79
C CYS A 235 -13.27 -0.99 17.43
N SER A 236 -14.32 -1.72 17.78
CA SER A 236 -15.48 -1.20 18.52
C SER A 236 -15.09 -0.49 19.82
N VAL A 237 -14.12 -1.04 20.57
CA VAL A 237 -13.62 -0.46 21.82
C VAL A 237 -12.93 0.89 21.58
N PHE A 238 -12.22 1.02 20.45
CA PHE A 238 -11.61 2.30 20.06
C PHE A 238 -12.69 3.34 19.72
N TRP A 239 -13.72 2.94 18.96
CA TRP A 239 -14.81 3.84 18.60
C TRP A 239 -15.63 4.30 19.82
N GLU A 240 -15.92 3.39 20.76
CA GLU A 240 -16.55 3.75 22.02
C GLU A 240 -15.69 4.74 22.83
N TRP A 241 -14.38 4.52 22.86
CA TRP A 241 -13.45 5.45 23.52
C TRP A 241 -13.39 6.80 22.81
N MET A 242 -13.50 6.86 21.50
CA MET A 242 -13.51 8.13 20.75
C MET A 242 -14.71 9.02 21.09
N VAL A 243 -15.87 8.40 21.37
CA VAL A 243 -17.13 9.07 21.69
C VAL A 243 -17.24 9.46 23.17
N ARG A 244 -16.75 8.63 24.09
CA ARG A 244 -16.81 8.93 25.54
C ARG A 244 -15.91 10.12 25.87
N THR A 245 -16.49 11.18 26.41
CA THR A 245 -15.79 12.38 26.88
C THR A 245 -14.87 12.08 28.06
#